data_AF-A0A1B8Q824-F1
#
_entry.id   AF-A0A1B8Q824-F1
#
_cell.length_a   1.000
_cell.length_b   1.000
_cell.length_c   1.000
_cell.angle_alpha   90.00
_cell.angle_beta   90.00
_cell.angle_gamma   90.00
#
_symmetry.space_group_name_H-M   'P 1'
#
loop_
_entity.id
_entity.type
_entity.pdbx_description
1 polymer ?
#
loop_
_entity_poly.entity_id
_entity_poly.type
_entity_poly.pdbx_seq_one_letter_code
_entity_poly.pdbx_strand_id
1 'polypeptide(L)'
;MSDTQAVPTVPTPEPTLITIGDILKSEADRHSRENIKADNIKIGQLVAHPIRKKYLVALSNTNASGLVLVQPHNCVINLAVIKEADIKAVATSVDAFIKQGDEYGIKYIGKPITDASV
;
A
#
# COMPACT_ATOMS: atom_id res chain seq x y z
N MET A 1 -51.76 41.21 11.40
CA MET A 1 -51.78 39.86 10.80
C MET A 1 -50.32 39.51 10.57
N SER A 2 -49.78 38.56 11.34
CA SER A 2 -48.36 38.19 11.28
C SER A 2 -48.25 36.88 10.52
N ASP A 3 -47.77 36.94 9.29
CA ASP A 3 -47.49 35.77 8.48
C ASP A 3 -46.25 35.06 9.02
N THR A 4 -46.46 33.97 9.75
CA THR A 4 -45.40 33.00 10.06
C THR A 4 -45.08 32.23 8.78
N GLN A 5 -44.06 32.65 8.03
CA GLN A 5 -43.48 31.80 7.00
C GLN A 5 -42.80 30.60 7.65
N ALA A 6 -43.24 29.40 7.28
CA ALA A 6 -42.56 28.16 7.61
C ALA A 6 -41.17 28.12 6.92
N VAL A 7 -40.12 27.86 7.69
CA VAL A 7 -38.78 27.63 7.16
C VAL A 7 -38.81 26.36 6.29
N PRO A 8 -38.30 26.39 5.04
CA PRO A 8 -38.27 25.20 4.21
C PRO A 8 -37.34 24.15 4.84
N THR A 9 -37.88 22.96 5.10
CA THR A 9 -37.10 21.78 5.50
C THR A 9 -36.13 21.41 4.39
N VAL A 10 -34.84 21.69 4.59
CA VAL A 10 -33.77 21.14 3.76
C VAL A 10 -33.71 19.63 4.06
N PRO A 11 -33.91 18.75 3.06
CA PRO A 11 -33.81 17.32 3.30
C PRO A 11 -32.39 17.02 3.76
N THR A 12 -32.26 16.49 4.98
CA THR A 12 -30.98 15.94 5.45
C THR A 12 -30.61 14.80 4.52
N PRO A 13 -29.48 14.85 3.79
CA PRO A 13 -29.09 13.75 2.94
C PRO A 13 -28.95 12.51 3.81
N GLU A 14 -29.65 11.42 3.43
CA GLU A 14 -29.48 10.14 4.11
C GLU A 14 -28.00 9.75 4.03
N PRO A 15 -27.40 9.27 5.14
CA PRO A 15 -26.01 8.83 5.12
C PRO A 15 -25.88 7.70 4.11
N THR A 16 -25.12 7.94 3.04
CA THR A 16 -24.73 6.90 2.11
C THR A 16 -23.95 5.86 2.90
N LEU A 17 -24.55 4.69 3.10
CA LEU A 17 -23.88 3.57 3.77
C LEU A 17 -22.63 3.22 2.95
N ILE A 18 -21.47 3.22 3.61
CA ILE A 18 -20.21 2.81 2.99
C ILE A 18 -20.37 1.37 2.50
N THR A 19 -20.19 1.15 1.20
CA THR A 19 -20.23 -0.20 0.64
C THR A 19 -18.86 -0.86 0.75
N ILE A 20 -18.82 -2.20 0.68
CA ILE A 20 -17.54 -2.94 0.58
C ILE A 20 -16.71 -2.44 -0.61
N GLY A 21 -17.36 -2.07 -1.72
CA GLY A 21 -16.69 -1.52 -2.89
C GLY A 21 -16.02 -0.17 -2.62
N ASP A 22 -16.59 0.67 -1.76
CA ASP A 22 -15.99 1.96 -1.39
C ASP A 22 -14.77 1.77 -0.49
N ILE A 23 -14.80 0.78 0.40
CA ILE A 23 -13.64 0.38 1.22
C ILE A 23 -12.51 -0.11 0.30
N LEU A 24 -12.80 -1.05 -0.61
CA LEU A 24 -11.79 -1.58 -1.54
C LEU A 24 -11.18 -0.49 -2.44
N LYS A 25 -11.98 0.48 -2.89
CA LYS A 25 -11.48 1.64 -3.66
C LYS A 25 -10.61 2.56 -2.80
N SER A 26 -11.03 2.81 -1.56
CA SER A 26 -10.26 3.62 -0.60
C SER A 26 -8.91 3.00 -0.27
N GLU A 27 -8.82 1.67 -0.18
CA GLU A 27 -7.57 0.95 0.10
C GLU A 27 -6.61 0.97 -1.09
N ALA A 28 -7.15 0.93 -2.31
CA ALA A 28 -6.39 1.02 -3.55
C ALA A 28 -5.94 2.46 -3.90
N ASP A 29 -6.42 3.46 -3.16
CA ASP A 29 -6.16 4.86 -3.44
C ASP A 29 -4.69 5.24 -3.19
N ARG A 30 -4.19 6.25 -3.90
CA ARG A 30 -2.84 6.77 -3.73
C ARG A 30 -2.60 7.40 -2.36
N HIS A 31 -3.67 7.80 -1.66
CA HIS A 31 -3.57 8.35 -0.31
C HIS A 31 -3.09 7.33 0.73
N SER A 32 -3.20 6.03 0.47
CA SER A 32 -2.64 4.98 1.33
C SER A 32 -1.13 4.74 1.09
N ARG A 33 -0.52 5.48 0.16
CA ARG A 33 0.90 5.36 -0.21
C ARG A 33 1.72 6.46 0.47
N GLU A 34 2.91 6.09 0.90
CA GLU A 34 3.84 6.98 1.58
C GLU A 34 5.10 7.18 0.74
N ASN A 35 5.62 8.40 0.72
CA ASN A 35 6.96 8.68 0.20
C ASN A 35 7.98 8.49 1.32
N ILE A 36 8.87 7.53 1.17
CA ILE A 36 9.96 7.30 2.11
C ILE A 36 11.30 7.66 1.46
N LYS A 37 12.23 8.13 2.28
CA LYS A 37 13.57 8.49 1.81
C LYS A 37 14.41 7.23 1.61
N ALA A 38 14.87 7.00 0.39
CA ALA A 38 15.75 5.89 0.04
C ALA A 38 16.51 6.22 -1.24
N ASP A 39 17.81 5.95 -1.26
CA ASP A 39 18.68 6.31 -2.37
C ASP A 39 18.93 5.10 -3.29
N ASN A 40 18.96 5.34 -4.60
CA ASN A 40 19.28 4.33 -5.63
C ASN A 40 18.39 3.08 -5.66
N ILE A 41 17.16 3.19 -5.16
CA ILE A 41 16.15 2.12 -5.24
C ILE A 41 15.42 2.18 -6.58
N LYS A 42 15.25 1.01 -7.19
CA LYS A 42 14.38 0.79 -8.34
C LYS A 42 13.05 0.16 -7.93
N ILE A 43 12.02 0.34 -8.74
CA ILE A 43 10.73 -0.33 -8.57
C ILE A 43 10.92 -1.85 -8.44
N GLY A 44 10.19 -2.49 -7.52
CA GLY A 44 10.30 -3.91 -7.22
C GLY A 44 11.41 -4.29 -6.24
N GLN A 45 12.30 -3.36 -5.85
CA GLN A 45 13.28 -3.62 -4.79
C GLN A 45 12.71 -3.38 -3.39
N LEU A 46 13.41 -3.89 -2.38
CA LEU A 46 13.00 -3.77 -0.99
C LEU A 46 13.56 -2.50 -0.33
N VAL A 47 12.72 -1.82 0.43
CA VAL A 47 13.05 -0.58 1.14
C VAL A 47 12.66 -0.70 2.60
N ALA A 48 13.54 -0.29 3.50
CA ALA A 48 13.26 -0.28 4.93
C ALA A 48 12.25 0.83 5.27
N HIS A 49 11.14 0.45 5.90
CA HIS A 49 10.13 1.41 6.36
C HIS A 49 10.48 1.92 7.77
N PRO A 50 10.58 3.25 7.97
CA PRO A 50 11.13 3.83 9.20
C PRO A 50 10.31 3.51 10.45
N ILE A 51 8.98 3.56 10.35
CA ILE A 51 8.08 3.33 11.51
C ILE A 51 7.90 1.83 11.78
N ARG A 52 7.59 1.05 10.74
CA ARG A 52 7.35 -0.39 10.82
C ARG A 52 8.60 -1.21 11.19
N LYS A 53 9.81 -0.69 10.93
CA LYS A 53 11.08 -1.42 11.09
C LYS A 53 11.11 -2.74 10.31
N LYS A 54 10.41 -2.77 9.17
CA LYS A 54 10.30 -3.89 8.23
C LYS A 54 10.51 -3.40 6.81
N TYR A 55 10.77 -4.33 5.89
CA TYR A 55 10.98 -4.01 4.49
C TYR A 55 9.66 -4.06 3.71
N LEU A 56 9.53 -3.12 2.77
CA LEU A 56 8.42 -2.99 1.84
C LEU A 56 8.94 -3.01 0.41
N VAL A 57 8.04 -3.27 -0.53
CA VAL A 57 8.36 -3.25 -1.95
C VAL A 57 8.20 -1.83 -2.48
N ALA A 58 9.22 -1.34 -3.18
CA ALA A 58 9.21 -0.06 -3.87
C ALA A 58 8.19 -0.08 -5.02
N LEU A 59 7.24 0.86 -5.00
CA LEU A 59 6.26 1.06 -6.06
C LEU A 59 6.74 2.07 -7.12
N SER A 60 7.85 2.75 -6.87
CA SER A 60 8.49 3.67 -7.82
C SER A 60 10.01 3.54 -7.75
N ASN A 61 10.69 4.05 -8.77
CA ASN A 61 12.10 4.38 -8.64
C ASN A 61 12.28 5.54 -7.66
N THR A 62 13.49 5.66 -7.13
CA THR A 62 13.91 6.86 -6.40
C THR A 62 13.81 8.07 -7.32
N ASN A 63 13.06 9.08 -6.91
CA ASN A 63 12.92 10.31 -7.67
C ASN A 63 14.12 11.25 -7.45
N ALA A 64 14.15 12.38 -8.18
CA ALA A 64 15.23 13.36 -8.07
C ALA A 64 15.37 13.98 -6.65
N SER A 65 14.34 13.86 -5.81
CA SER A 65 14.33 14.31 -4.41
C SER A 65 14.76 13.22 -3.41
N GLY A 66 15.19 12.04 -3.88
CA GLY A 66 15.60 10.92 -3.01
C GLY A 66 14.43 10.19 -2.35
N LEU A 67 13.23 10.27 -2.93
CA LEU A 67 12.03 9.65 -2.38
C LEU A 67 11.56 8.47 -3.24
N VAL A 68 11.07 7.45 -2.56
CA VAL A 68 10.46 6.24 -3.14
C VAL A 68 9.06 6.08 -2.60
N LEU A 69 8.12 5.76 -3.48
CA LEU A 69 6.75 5.46 -3.10
C LEU A 69 6.63 4.03 -2.60
N VAL A 70 6.02 3.84 -1.44
CA VAL A 70 5.69 2.53 -0.87
C VAL A 70 4.23 2.48 -0.42
N GLN A 71 3.69 1.28 -0.28
CA GLN A 71 2.36 1.08 0.30
C GLN A 71 2.49 0.25 1.58
N PRO A 72 2.42 0.89 2.76
CA PRO A 72 2.65 0.23 4.04
C PRO A 72 1.50 -0.70 4.48
N HIS A 73 0.29 -0.50 3.96
CA HIS A 73 -0.92 -1.22 4.39
C HIS A 73 -1.83 -1.60 3.21
N ASN A 74 -2.61 -2.66 3.41
CA ASN A 74 -3.75 -3.09 2.58
C ASN A 74 -3.43 -3.08 1.08
N CYS A 75 -2.58 -4.02 0.65
CA CYS A 75 -2.16 -4.09 -0.75
C CYS A 75 -1.95 -5.53 -1.22
N VAL A 76 -2.03 -5.72 -2.54
CA VAL A 76 -1.69 -7.00 -3.17
C VAL A 76 -0.44 -6.79 -4.00
N ILE A 77 0.62 -7.54 -3.71
CA ILE A 77 1.91 -7.42 -4.40
C ILE A 77 2.23 -8.74 -5.10
N ASN A 78 2.49 -8.67 -6.40
CA ASN A 78 2.98 -9.82 -7.15
C ASN A 78 4.47 -10.01 -6.89
N LEU A 79 4.87 -11.17 -6.34
CA LEU A 79 6.27 -11.52 -6.09
C LEU A 79 7.07 -11.75 -7.38
N ALA A 80 6.41 -11.95 -8.53
CA ALA A 80 7.07 -12.19 -9.81
C ALA A 80 7.90 -11.00 -10.34
N VAL A 81 7.94 -9.88 -9.61
CA VAL A 81 8.76 -8.70 -9.93
C VAL A 81 9.90 -8.48 -8.92
N ILE A 82 10.06 -9.41 -7.96
CA ILE A 82 11.01 -9.32 -6.84
C ILE A 82 11.94 -10.52 -6.90
N LYS A 83 13.24 -10.30 -6.68
CA LYS A 83 14.23 -11.39 -6.62
C LYS A 83 14.16 -12.12 -5.29
N GLU A 84 14.31 -13.44 -5.33
CA GLU A 84 14.31 -14.25 -4.13
C GLU A 84 15.49 -13.92 -3.20
N ALA A 85 16.68 -13.61 -3.75
CA ALA A 85 17.84 -13.18 -2.98
C ALA A 85 17.56 -11.91 -2.15
N ASP A 86 16.87 -10.93 -2.73
CA ASP A 86 16.55 -9.67 -2.04
C ASP A 86 15.65 -9.94 -0.82
N ILE A 87 14.70 -10.87 -0.95
CA ILE A 87 13.83 -11.28 0.16
C ILE A 87 14.64 -12.01 1.24
N LYS A 88 15.51 -12.94 0.84
CA LYS A 88 16.35 -13.71 1.78
C LYS A 88 17.39 -12.85 2.51
N ALA A 89 17.78 -11.72 1.95
CA ALA A 89 18.68 -10.77 2.61
C ALA A 89 18.02 -10.07 3.82
N VAL A 90 16.68 -10.02 3.86
CA VAL A 90 15.93 -9.27 4.90
C VAL A 90 14.98 -10.13 5.72
N ALA A 91 14.75 -11.38 5.32
CA ALA A 91 13.88 -12.33 5.99
C ALA A 91 14.46 -13.75 5.95
N THR A 92 14.11 -14.56 6.95
CA THR A 92 14.60 -15.94 7.09
C THR A 92 14.16 -16.85 5.94
N SER A 93 13.01 -16.57 5.34
CA SER A 93 12.47 -17.28 4.18
C SER A 93 11.44 -16.41 3.44
N VAL A 94 11.08 -16.81 2.22
CA VAL A 94 9.99 -16.17 1.47
C VAL A 94 8.68 -16.25 2.27
N ASP A 95 8.38 -17.39 2.88
CA ASP A 95 7.18 -17.54 3.71
C ASP A 95 7.19 -16.63 4.93
N ALA A 96 8.35 -16.42 5.56
CA ALA A 96 8.48 -15.49 6.68
C ALA A 96 8.23 -14.04 6.23
N PHE A 97 8.68 -13.68 5.03
CA PHE A 97 8.39 -12.38 4.43
C PHE A 97 6.90 -12.21 4.12
N ILE A 98 6.25 -13.25 3.57
CA ILE A 98 4.81 -13.23 3.29
C ILE A 98 4.01 -13.04 4.59
N LYS A 99 4.33 -13.81 5.64
CA LYS A 99 3.67 -13.69 6.95
C LYS A 99 3.83 -12.30 7.56
N GLN A 100 4.98 -11.65 7.38
CA GLN A 100 5.18 -10.27 7.83
C GLN A 100 4.28 -9.29 7.09
N GLY A 101 3.84 -9.60 5.86
CA GLY A 101 2.86 -8.79 5.12
C GLY A 101 1.45 -8.93 5.67
N ASP A 102 1.07 -10.14 6.09
CA ASP A 102 -0.28 -10.43 6.58
C ASP A 102 -0.65 -9.55 7.79
N GLU A 103 0.31 -9.23 8.68
CA GLU A 103 0.13 -8.32 9.82
C GLU A 103 -0.30 -6.89 9.42
N TYR A 104 -0.09 -6.50 8.16
CA TYR A 104 -0.34 -5.16 7.62
C TYR A 104 -1.35 -5.19 6.46
N GLY A 105 -2.07 -6.31 6.27
CA GLY A 105 -3.01 -6.47 5.17
C GLY A 105 -2.35 -6.57 3.79
N ILE A 106 -1.06 -6.92 3.73
CA ILE A 106 -0.32 -7.08 2.48
C ILE A 106 -0.40 -8.54 2.03
N LYS A 107 -1.11 -8.79 0.92
CA LYS A 107 -1.16 -10.11 0.30
C LYS A 107 -0.13 -10.22 -0.81
N TYR A 108 0.87 -11.07 -0.60
CA TYR A 108 1.81 -11.44 -1.65
C TYR A 108 1.24 -12.59 -2.49
N ILE A 109 1.32 -12.46 -3.81
CA ILE A 109 0.84 -13.46 -4.78
C ILE A 109 1.96 -13.86 -5.75
N GLY A 110 1.86 -15.05 -6.35
CA GLY A 110 2.88 -15.53 -7.28
C GLY A 110 4.15 -16.06 -6.59
N LYS A 111 5.24 -16.20 -7.36
CA LYS A 111 6.55 -16.67 -6.87
C LYS A 111 7.63 -15.62 -7.18
N PRO A 112 8.63 -15.45 -6.31
CA PRO A 112 9.78 -14.60 -6.59
C PRO A 112 10.55 -15.05 -7.84
N ILE A 113 11.27 -14.12 -8.45
CA ILE A 113 12.23 -14.41 -9.52
C ILE A 113 13.42 -15.14 -8.89
N THR A 114 13.69 -16.36 -9.36
CA THR A 114 14.91 -17.08 -9.02
C THR A 114 16.10 -16.45 -9.73
N ASP A 115 17.22 -16.28 -9.03
CA ASP A 115 18.41 -15.61 -9.59
C ASP A 115 19.02 -16.33 -10.82
N ALA A 116 18.60 -17.57 -11.09
CA ALA A 116 19.00 -18.37 -12.24
C ALA A 116 18.22 -18.06 -13.54
N SER A 117 17.32 -17.08 -13.56
CA SER A 117 16.42 -16.80 -14.69
C SER A 117 16.71 -15.49 -15.44
N VAL A 118 17.96 -15.02 -15.43
CA VAL A 118 18.44 -13.91 -16.29
C VAL A 118 19.58 -14.37 -17.17
#